data_AF-A0A103RIW0-F1
#
_entry.id   AF-A0A103RIW0-F1
#
_cell.length_a   1.000
_cell.length_b   1.000
_cell.length_c   1.000
_cell.angle_alpha   90.00
_cell.angle_beta   90.00
_cell.angle_gamma   90.00
#
_symmetry.space_group_name_H-M   'P 1'
#
loop_
_entity.id
_entity.type
_entity.pdbx_description
1 polymer ?
#
loop_
_entity_poly.entity_id
_entity_poly.type
_entity_poly.pdbx_seq_one_letter_code
_entity_poly.pdbx_strand_id
1 'polypeptide(L)'
;MLMSWLTVLAGWSPACQAQPAPREGSEMQEKTPVRMMTEAQQVKLMQFVRVGLKWVAGQIPFDEVVRTFGQPKKYEAEGVRMIEYAYDFDDDTMSVTFSYDKLHRIDGKPRLYGMLLKIRDDVYTSIPYETWDRLGLHRLARGESIEAGRTVEGDFFDPIGVKDISGKYPRNYVSFGYRLPTPTDSPFDVGAGFGYLGEWVSEKGGATLSNFRNAVNLRDLGIGRHYLTPEELQQRQLAKRQKYGEMNLCTGMVCPETAIWQAWTSNGPTDAHVVFKDRSFPTARNLTQEEAKEQQRYPTWEHARWMWLNEYNAPEIDL
;
A
#
# COMPACT_ATOMS: atom_id res chain seq x y z
N MET A 1 -18.40 12.89 4.50
CA MET A 1 -18.76 11.47 4.32
C MET A 1 -17.47 10.74 3.96
N LEU A 2 -16.82 10.11 4.94
CA LEU A 2 -15.54 9.44 4.75
C LEU A 2 -15.78 8.08 4.07
N MET A 3 -15.18 7.91 2.88
CA MET A 3 -15.16 6.65 2.16
C MET A 3 -14.28 5.65 2.90
N SER A 4 -14.89 4.57 3.37
CA SER A 4 -14.23 3.44 4.02
C SER A 4 -13.09 2.88 3.17
N TRP A 5 -12.00 2.42 3.79
CA TRP A 5 -10.89 1.72 3.14
C TRP A 5 -11.33 0.53 2.26
N LEU A 6 -12.54 0.01 2.47
CA LEU A 6 -13.17 -1.02 1.65
C LEU A 6 -13.62 -0.55 0.27
N THR A 7 -13.83 0.74 0.05
CA THR A 7 -14.24 1.25 -1.28
C THR A 7 -13.11 1.25 -2.30
N VAL A 8 -11.84 1.24 -1.86
CA VAL A 8 -10.68 1.11 -2.76
C VAL A 8 -10.52 -0.35 -3.23
N LEU A 9 -10.88 -1.33 -2.40
CA LEU A 9 -10.93 -2.76 -2.77
C LEU A 9 -12.25 -3.14 -3.48
N ALA A 10 -13.37 -2.46 -3.20
CA ALA A 10 -14.62 -2.63 -3.94
C ALA A 10 -14.57 -2.03 -5.36
N GLY A 11 -13.60 -1.15 -5.64
CA GLY A 11 -13.26 -0.68 -6.99
C GLY A 11 -12.56 -1.72 -7.87
N TRP A 12 -12.28 -2.93 -7.36
CA TRP A 12 -11.57 -4.01 -8.07
C TRP A 12 -12.50 -4.86 -8.94
N SER A 13 -13.37 -4.20 -9.71
CA SER A 13 -14.09 -4.82 -10.81
C SER A 13 -13.90 -3.97 -12.05
N PRO A 14 -13.18 -4.48 -13.09
CA PRO A 14 -13.39 -3.99 -14.43
C PRO A 14 -14.86 -4.22 -14.76
N ALA A 15 -15.53 -3.15 -15.20
CA ALA A 15 -16.86 -3.22 -15.73
C ALA A 15 -16.91 -4.21 -16.92
N CYS A 16 -18.04 -4.92 -16.99
CA CYS A 16 -18.63 -5.48 -18.21
C CYS A 16 -17.84 -6.53 -19.00
N GLN A 17 -18.09 -7.80 -18.67
CA GLN A 17 -18.78 -8.66 -19.64
C GLN A 17 -19.87 -9.45 -18.91
N ALA A 18 -21.12 -9.18 -19.27
CA ALA A 18 -22.25 -9.97 -18.86
C ALA A 18 -22.16 -11.34 -19.54
N GLN A 19 -21.96 -12.40 -18.75
CA GLN A 19 -22.35 -13.74 -19.17
C GLN A 19 -23.72 -14.05 -18.53
N PRO A 20 -24.65 -14.67 -19.29
CA PRO A 20 -26.00 -14.93 -18.81
C PRO A 20 -25.98 -15.90 -17.62
N ALA A 21 -26.79 -15.60 -16.61
CA ALA A 21 -26.99 -16.46 -15.45
C ALA A 21 -27.48 -17.86 -15.89
N PRO A 22 -26.95 -18.96 -15.32
CA PRO A 22 -27.59 -20.26 -15.43
C PRO A 22 -28.92 -20.20 -14.66
N ARG A 23 -30.01 -20.59 -15.32
CA ARG A 23 -31.34 -20.73 -14.70
C ARG A 23 -31.29 -21.81 -13.62
N GLU A 24 -31.92 -21.53 -12.48
CA GLU A 24 -32.17 -22.51 -11.42
C GLU A 24 -32.95 -23.72 -11.97
N GLY A 25 -32.45 -24.92 -11.68
CA GLY A 25 -33.15 -26.17 -11.94
C GLY A 25 -32.25 -27.41 -11.85
N SER A 26 -32.33 -28.09 -10.70
CA SER A 26 -32.14 -29.54 -10.47
C SER A 26 -30.80 -30.23 -10.78
N GLU A 27 -30.31 -30.88 -9.71
CA GLU A 27 -29.65 -32.20 -9.65
C GLU A 27 -28.24 -32.38 -10.23
N MET A 28 -27.37 -32.91 -9.36
CA MET A 28 -25.98 -33.34 -9.59
C MET A 28 -25.07 -32.27 -10.20
N GLN A 29 -24.49 -31.42 -9.35
CA GLN A 29 -23.14 -30.94 -9.62
C GLN A 29 -22.22 -32.16 -9.64
N GLU A 30 -21.98 -32.71 -10.83
CA GLU A 30 -20.73 -33.41 -11.13
C GLU A 30 -19.63 -32.53 -10.58
N LYS A 31 -18.96 -32.98 -9.51
CA LYS A 31 -17.82 -32.29 -8.93
C LYS A 31 -16.76 -32.20 -10.02
N THR A 32 -16.68 -31.06 -10.68
CA THR A 32 -15.57 -30.72 -11.58
C THR A 32 -14.29 -31.13 -10.86
N PRO A 33 -13.43 -31.97 -11.46
CA PRO A 33 -12.25 -32.46 -10.78
C PRO A 33 -11.39 -31.27 -10.38
N VAL A 34 -11.27 -31.07 -9.07
CA VAL A 34 -10.48 -29.97 -8.50
C VAL A 34 -9.02 -30.22 -8.86
N ARG A 35 -8.45 -29.36 -9.71
CA ARG A 35 -7.03 -29.42 -10.09
C ARG A 35 -6.20 -28.86 -8.94
N MET A 36 -5.31 -29.67 -8.37
CA MET A 36 -4.38 -29.17 -7.36
C MET A 36 -3.33 -28.27 -8.01
N MET A 37 -3.09 -27.10 -7.42
CA MET A 37 -1.99 -26.24 -7.82
C MET A 37 -0.67 -26.91 -7.48
N THR A 38 0.20 -27.08 -8.47
CA THR A 38 1.49 -27.73 -8.29
C THR A 38 2.45 -26.86 -7.48
N GLU A 39 3.47 -27.46 -6.86
CA GLU A 39 4.50 -26.70 -6.12
C GLU A 39 5.19 -25.66 -7.01
N ALA A 40 5.46 -25.99 -8.27
CA ALA A 40 6.06 -25.06 -9.23
C ALA A 40 5.16 -23.85 -9.51
N GLN A 41 3.84 -24.08 -9.64
CA GLN A 41 2.85 -23.02 -9.78
C GLN A 41 2.77 -22.14 -8.53
N GLN A 42 2.80 -22.73 -7.34
CA GLN A 42 2.83 -21.98 -6.08
C GLN A 42 4.11 -21.13 -5.93
N VAL A 43 5.28 -21.68 -6.29
CA VAL A 43 6.54 -20.92 -6.30
C VAL A 43 6.44 -19.74 -7.26
N LYS A 44 5.84 -19.92 -8.44
CA LYS A 44 5.65 -18.83 -9.40
C LYS A 44 4.68 -17.78 -8.88
N LEU A 45 3.57 -18.18 -8.26
CA LEU A 45 2.63 -17.28 -7.58
C LEU A 45 3.36 -16.43 -6.53
N MET A 46 4.15 -17.06 -5.67
CA MET A 46 4.93 -16.34 -4.66
C MET A 46 5.95 -15.38 -5.28
N GLN A 47 6.53 -15.71 -6.43
CA GLN A 47 7.41 -14.80 -7.17
C GLN A 47 6.64 -13.56 -7.64
N PHE A 48 5.44 -13.72 -8.21
CA PHE A 48 4.59 -12.58 -8.59
C PHE A 48 4.23 -11.69 -7.40
N VAL A 49 3.84 -12.27 -6.27
CA VAL A 49 3.53 -11.50 -5.06
C VAL A 49 4.73 -10.67 -4.60
N ARG A 50 5.93 -11.27 -4.55
CA ARG A 50 7.16 -10.57 -4.12
C ARG A 50 7.55 -9.45 -5.08
N VAL A 51 7.49 -9.68 -6.39
CA VAL A 51 7.80 -8.67 -7.40
C VAL A 51 6.74 -7.58 -7.41
N GLY A 52 5.46 -7.95 -7.30
CA GLY A 52 4.32 -7.05 -7.18
C GLY A 52 4.45 -6.12 -5.97
N LEU A 53 4.79 -6.65 -4.80
CA LEU A 53 5.05 -5.83 -3.60
C LEU A 53 6.15 -4.78 -3.85
N LYS A 54 7.29 -5.19 -4.43
CA LYS A 54 8.39 -4.27 -4.74
C LYS A 54 7.98 -3.19 -5.74
N TRP A 55 7.25 -3.57 -6.79
CA TRP A 55 6.80 -2.63 -7.82
C TRP A 55 5.76 -1.64 -7.27
N VAL A 56 4.73 -2.12 -6.56
CA VAL A 56 3.72 -1.26 -5.93
C VAL A 56 4.34 -0.37 -4.84
N ALA A 57 5.39 -0.82 -4.17
CA ALA A 57 6.17 0.01 -3.23
C ALA A 57 7.10 1.03 -3.92
N GLY A 58 7.25 0.98 -5.25
CA GLY A 58 8.13 1.88 -6.00
C GLY A 58 9.61 1.53 -5.89
N GLN A 59 9.93 0.33 -5.41
CA GLN A 59 11.32 -0.13 -5.24
C GLN A 59 11.93 -0.63 -6.55
N ILE A 60 11.11 -0.97 -7.53
CA ILE A 60 11.54 -1.38 -8.88
C ILE A 60 10.64 -0.72 -9.94
N PRO A 61 11.18 -0.39 -11.12
CA PRO A 61 10.39 0.04 -12.26
C PRO A 61 9.63 -1.14 -12.89
N PHE A 62 8.69 -0.86 -13.80
CA PHE A 62 7.94 -1.92 -14.49
C PHE A 62 8.80 -2.75 -15.43
N ASP A 63 9.86 -2.19 -15.99
CA ASP A 63 10.80 -2.92 -16.86
C ASP A 63 11.46 -4.10 -16.13
N GLU A 64 11.64 -3.99 -14.81
CA GLU A 64 12.10 -5.10 -13.98
C GLU A 64 11.07 -6.23 -13.84
N VAL A 65 9.77 -5.89 -13.87
CA VAL A 65 8.68 -6.87 -13.92
C VAL A 65 8.74 -7.64 -15.24
N VAL A 66 8.88 -6.92 -16.36
CA VAL A 66 9.01 -7.50 -17.71
C VAL A 66 10.28 -8.34 -17.82
N ARG A 67 11.40 -7.89 -17.27
CA ARG A 67 12.65 -8.67 -17.22
C ARG A 67 12.48 -9.98 -16.45
N THR A 68 11.64 -9.98 -15.41
CA THR A 68 11.43 -11.16 -14.55
C THR A 68 10.44 -12.16 -15.15
N PHE A 69 9.39 -11.69 -15.82
CA PHE A 69 8.28 -12.53 -16.27
C PHE A 69 8.14 -12.65 -17.79
N GLY A 70 8.94 -11.91 -18.56
CA GLY A 70 8.79 -11.76 -20.00
C GLY A 70 7.78 -10.67 -20.37
N GLN A 71 7.44 -10.60 -21.66
CA GLN A 71 6.43 -9.67 -22.15
C GLN A 71 5.03 -10.10 -21.68
N PRO A 72 4.15 -9.15 -21.31
CA PRO A 72 2.77 -9.46 -20.97
C PRO A 72 2.03 -10.01 -22.20
N LYS A 73 1.13 -10.97 -21.98
CA LYS A 73 0.32 -11.59 -23.04
C LYS A 73 -0.73 -10.64 -23.59
N LYS A 74 -1.26 -9.77 -22.72
CA LYS A 74 -2.29 -8.79 -23.07
C LYS A 74 -1.89 -7.41 -22.57
N TYR A 75 -2.11 -6.43 -23.43
CA TYR A 75 -1.94 -5.02 -23.14
C TYR A 75 -3.24 -4.29 -23.52
N GLU A 76 -3.87 -3.65 -22.55
CA GLU A 76 -5.05 -2.81 -22.79
C GLU A 76 -4.78 -1.39 -22.36
N ALA A 77 -4.78 -0.47 -23.33
CA ALA A 77 -4.55 0.95 -23.06
C ALA A 77 -5.41 1.92 -23.90
N GLU A 78 -6.10 1.45 -24.94
CA GLU A 78 -6.95 2.31 -25.77
C GLU A 78 -8.42 2.23 -25.32
N GLY A 79 -9.09 3.38 -25.23
CA GLY A 79 -10.51 3.47 -24.88
C GLY A 79 -10.91 3.13 -23.43
N VAL A 80 -9.97 2.64 -22.61
CA VAL A 80 -10.19 2.24 -21.21
C VAL A 80 -9.48 3.15 -20.20
N ARG A 81 -9.98 3.25 -18.96
CA ARG A 81 -9.36 4.07 -17.89
C ARG A 81 -8.02 3.52 -17.42
N MET A 82 -7.90 2.20 -17.36
CA MET A 82 -6.70 1.53 -16.84
C MET A 82 -5.73 1.22 -17.98
N ILE A 83 -4.42 1.25 -17.69
CA ILE A 83 -3.41 0.57 -18.52
C ILE A 83 -3.16 -0.75 -17.82
N GLU A 84 -3.46 -1.86 -18.48
CA GLU A 84 -3.35 -3.19 -17.88
C GLU A 84 -2.37 -4.06 -18.65
N TYR A 85 -1.44 -4.67 -17.92
CA TYR A 85 -0.49 -5.65 -18.40
C TYR A 85 -0.81 -7.00 -17.77
N ALA A 86 -1.35 -7.92 -18.57
CA ALA A 86 -1.81 -9.21 -18.07
C ALA A 86 -0.85 -10.36 -18.45
N TYR A 87 -0.68 -11.27 -17.50
CA TYR A 87 0.07 -12.51 -17.62
C TYR A 87 -0.83 -13.67 -17.26
N ASP A 88 -0.99 -14.64 -18.16
CA ASP A 88 -1.65 -15.91 -17.86
C ASP A 88 -0.60 -17.02 -17.76
N PHE A 89 -0.68 -17.84 -16.72
CA PHE A 89 0.35 -18.82 -16.42
C PHE A 89 -0.17 -20.26 -16.41
N ASP A 90 0.62 -21.14 -17.02
CA ASP A 90 0.51 -22.61 -17.01
C ASP A 90 -0.93 -23.10 -17.20
N ASP A 91 -1.38 -23.04 -18.47
CA ASP A 91 -2.73 -23.44 -18.87
C ASP A 91 -3.84 -22.64 -18.14
N ASP A 92 -3.62 -21.32 -18.01
CA ASP A 92 -4.54 -20.36 -17.39
C ASP A 92 -4.93 -20.71 -15.94
N THR A 93 -4.05 -21.40 -15.20
CA THR A 93 -4.24 -21.73 -13.78
C THR A 93 -4.44 -20.46 -12.93
N MET A 94 -3.74 -19.38 -13.30
CA MET A 94 -3.88 -18.06 -12.69
C MET A 94 -3.64 -16.95 -13.72
N SER A 95 -4.25 -15.80 -13.49
CA SER A 95 -3.99 -14.56 -14.21
C SER A 95 -3.45 -13.49 -13.27
N VAL A 96 -2.51 -12.68 -13.76
CA VAL A 96 -1.89 -11.59 -13.02
C VAL A 96 -1.95 -10.33 -13.87
N THR A 97 -2.51 -9.26 -13.31
CA THR A 97 -2.64 -7.97 -13.98
C THR A 97 -1.90 -6.90 -13.19
N PHE A 98 -1.05 -6.14 -13.87
CA PHE A 98 -0.41 -4.93 -13.35
C PHE A 98 -1.08 -3.71 -13.97
N SER A 99 -1.53 -2.77 -13.14
CA SER A 99 -2.40 -1.69 -13.60
C SER A 99 -1.88 -0.29 -13.26
N TYR A 100 -2.08 0.64 -14.21
CA TYR A 100 -1.96 2.08 -14.01
C TYR A 100 -3.29 2.77 -14.28
N ASP A 101 -3.56 3.87 -13.59
CA ASP A 101 -4.75 4.71 -13.75
C ASP A 101 -4.41 5.93 -14.62
N LYS A 102 -5.06 6.06 -15.79
CA LYS A 102 -4.85 7.21 -16.69
C LYS A 102 -5.60 8.46 -16.25
N LEU A 103 -6.65 8.31 -15.44
CA LEU A 103 -7.52 9.41 -15.04
C LEU A 103 -6.83 10.30 -14.01
N HIS A 104 -6.15 9.70 -13.04
CA HIS A 104 -5.38 10.40 -12.03
C HIS A 104 -3.92 10.32 -12.42
N ARG A 105 -3.33 11.44 -12.85
CA ARG A 105 -1.92 11.51 -13.26
C ARG A 105 -1.06 12.10 -12.16
N ILE A 106 0.18 11.62 -12.06
CA ILE A 106 1.24 12.17 -11.22
C ILE A 106 2.35 12.60 -12.18
N ASP A 107 2.75 13.87 -12.14
CA ASP A 107 3.76 14.46 -13.03
C ASP A 107 3.53 14.18 -14.52
N GLY A 108 2.27 14.27 -14.94
CA GLY A 108 1.84 14.02 -16.32
C GLY A 108 1.82 12.55 -16.74
N LYS A 109 2.30 11.63 -15.89
CA LYS A 109 2.33 10.18 -16.13
C LYS A 109 1.12 9.48 -15.48
N PRO A 110 0.65 8.34 -16.04
CA PRO A 110 -0.36 7.50 -15.39
C PRO A 110 0.07 7.10 -13.98
N ARG A 111 -0.84 7.18 -13.02
CA ARG A 111 -0.58 6.82 -11.63
C ARG A 111 -0.51 5.30 -11.49
N LEU A 112 0.48 4.78 -10.76
CA LEU A 112 0.52 3.36 -10.42
C LEU A 112 -0.71 3.00 -9.59
N TYR A 113 -1.48 2.01 -10.03
CA TYR A 113 -2.69 1.60 -9.31
C TYR A 113 -2.41 0.40 -8.40
N GLY A 114 -1.91 -0.69 -8.97
CA GLY A 114 -1.68 -1.92 -8.22
C GLY A 114 -1.54 -3.16 -9.08
N MET A 115 -1.42 -4.29 -8.41
CA MET A 115 -1.38 -5.63 -9.00
C MET A 115 -2.58 -6.44 -8.50
N LEU A 116 -3.19 -7.21 -9.39
CA LEU A 116 -4.25 -8.17 -9.09
C LEU A 116 -3.82 -9.54 -9.56
N LEU A 117 -4.06 -10.58 -8.77
CA LEU A 117 -3.83 -11.97 -9.15
C LEU A 117 -5.11 -12.75 -8.86
N LYS A 118 -5.58 -13.53 -9.84
CA LYS A 118 -6.77 -14.39 -9.72
C LYS A 118 -6.41 -15.82 -10.02
N ILE A 119 -6.93 -16.73 -9.22
CA ILE A 119 -6.83 -18.17 -9.41
C ILE A 119 -8.08 -18.63 -10.15
N ARG A 120 -7.90 -19.54 -11.12
CA ARG A 120 -9.02 -20.16 -11.82
C ARG A 120 -9.89 -20.98 -10.84
N ASP A 121 -11.20 -20.95 -11.02
CA ASP A 121 -12.16 -21.46 -10.04
C ASP A 121 -12.01 -22.97 -9.74
N ASP A 122 -11.58 -23.76 -10.72
CA ASP A 122 -11.35 -25.21 -10.63
C ASP A 122 -9.99 -25.60 -10.01
N VAL A 123 -9.12 -24.62 -9.71
CA VAL A 123 -7.79 -24.86 -9.15
C VAL A 123 -7.82 -24.70 -7.64
N TYR A 124 -7.27 -25.65 -6.87
CA TYR A 124 -7.13 -25.55 -5.41
C TYR A 124 -5.68 -25.29 -5.00
N THR A 125 -5.44 -24.28 -4.17
CA THR A 125 -4.08 -23.78 -3.91
C THR A 125 -3.37 -24.38 -2.71
N SER A 126 -4.09 -24.74 -1.63
CA SER A 126 -3.48 -25.23 -0.38
C SER A 126 -2.39 -24.30 0.22
N ILE A 127 -2.53 -22.98 0.06
CA ILE A 127 -1.63 -21.95 0.58
C ILE A 127 -2.25 -21.33 1.84
N PRO A 128 -1.78 -21.62 3.07
CA PRO A 128 -2.32 -21.02 4.29
C PRO A 128 -2.17 -19.49 4.32
N TYR A 129 -3.12 -18.77 4.90
CA TYR A 129 -3.04 -17.31 5.00
C TYR A 129 -1.82 -16.82 5.83
N GLU A 130 -1.31 -17.65 6.75
CA GLU A 130 -0.10 -17.34 7.53
C GLU A 130 1.16 -17.24 6.65
N THR A 131 1.09 -17.72 5.40
CA THR A 131 2.16 -17.55 4.40
C THR A 131 2.50 -16.08 4.20
N TRP A 132 1.51 -15.19 4.28
CA TRP A 132 1.66 -13.77 3.99
C TRP A 132 2.36 -12.99 5.10
N ASP A 133 2.30 -13.47 6.36
CA ASP A 133 2.98 -12.83 7.50
C ASP A 133 4.50 -12.78 7.32
N ARG A 134 5.05 -13.69 6.53
CA ARG A 134 6.50 -13.79 6.26
C ARG A 134 6.99 -12.83 5.18
N LEU A 135 6.11 -12.01 4.62
CA LEU A 135 6.44 -11.06 3.55
C LEU A 135 6.77 -9.65 4.05
N GLY A 136 6.95 -9.47 5.37
CA GLY A 136 7.18 -8.14 5.97
C GLY A 136 5.91 -7.27 5.96
N LEU A 137 4.75 -7.90 5.79
CA LEU A 137 3.45 -7.25 5.84
C LEU A 137 2.99 -7.12 7.29
N HIS A 138 2.28 -6.04 7.57
CA HIS A 138 1.66 -5.80 8.87
C HIS A 138 0.15 -6.03 8.76
N ARG A 139 -0.39 -6.91 9.59
CA ARG A 139 -1.83 -7.22 9.62
C ARG A 139 -2.63 -5.96 9.96
N LEU A 140 -3.74 -5.71 9.27
CA LEU A 140 -4.57 -4.54 9.57
C LEU A 140 -5.22 -4.66 10.95
N ALA A 141 -5.05 -3.65 11.79
CA ALA A 141 -5.77 -3.53 13.05
C ALA A 141 -6.54 -2.22 13.07
N ARG A 142 -7.87 -2.29 12.92
CA ARG A 142 -8.74 -1.10 12.92
C ARG A 142 -8.44 -0.21 14.14
N GLY A 143 -8.25 1.08 13.92
CA GLY A 143 -7.90 2.05 14.94
C GLY A 143 -6.41 2.14 15.26
N GLU A 144 -5.57 1.24 14.75
CA GLU A 144 -4.12 1.36 14.89
C GLU A 144 -3.62 2.64 14.22
N SER A 145 -2.75 3.39 14.90
CA SER A 145 -2.17 4.61 14.35
C SER A 145 -1.05 4.28 13.35
N ILE A 146 -1.14 4.84 12.14
CA ILE A 146 -0.20 4.58 11.03
C ILE A 146 0.73 5.78 10.80
N GLU A 147 1.04 6.48 11.89
CA GLU A 147 1.66 7.81 11.92
C GLU A 147 0.68 8.95 11.61
N ALA A 148 0.95 10.08 12.27
CA ALA A 148 0.29 11.35 12.05
C ALA A 148 -1.23 11.41 12.23
N GLY A 149 -1.74 10.80 13.30
CA GLY A 149 -3.16 10.86 13.65
C GLY A 149 -4.09 10.10 12.70
N ARG A 150 -3.56 9.54 11.61
CA ARG A 150 -4.29 8.61 10.75
C ARG A 150 -4.38 7.25 11.44
N THR A 151 -5.53 6.61 11.25
CA THR A 151 -5.81 5.30 11.81
C THR A 151 -6.21 4.34 10.70
N VAL A 152 -5.87 3.07 10.89
CA VAL A 152 -6.32 2.00 9.99
C VAL A 152 -7.84 1.89 10.08
N GLU A 153 -8.55 1.92 8.96
CA GLU A 153 -10.00 1.64 8.94
C GLU A 153 -10.35 0.21 8.52
N GLY A 154 -9.38 -0.58 8.07
CA GLY A 154 -9.58 -1.98 7.70
C GLY A 154 -9.39 -2.95 8.87
N ASP A 155 -10.02 -4.12 8.77
CA ASP A 155 -9.78 -5.22 9.70
C ASP A 155 -8.88 -6.27 9.03
N PHE A 156 -8.07 -6.98 9.84
CA PHE A 156 -7.26 -8.09 9.36
C PHE A 156 -8.12 -9.18 8.73
N PHE A 157 -9.27 -9.51 9.32
CA PHE A 157 -10.19 -10.52 8.84
C PHE A 157 -11.49 -9.86 8.39
N ASP A 158 -11.81 -9.98 7.11
CA ASP A 158 -13.02 -9.44 6.52
C ASP A 158 -13.89 -10.53 5.89
N PRO A 159 -15.07 -10.86 6.44
CA PRO A 159 -15.96 -11.87 5.90
C PRO A 159 -16.79 -11.33 4.73
N ILE A 160 -16.11 -11.00 3.62
CA ILE A 160 -16.71 -10.38 2.43
C ILE A 160 -17.92 -11.17 1.92
N GLY A 161 -17.85 -12.51 1.86
CA GLY A 161 -18.95 -13.35 1.38
C GLY A 161 -20.23 -13.27 2.23
N VAL A 162 -20.11 -12.89 3.51
CA VAL A 162 -21.27 -12.66 4.38
C VAL A 162 -21.82 -11.25 4.22
N LYS A 163 -20.93 -10.26 3.98
CA LYS A 163 -21.29 -8.85 3.78
C LYS A 163 -21.84 -8.57 2.38
N ASP A 164 -21.50 -9.40 1.39
CA ASP A 164 -21.89 -9.21 0.01
C ASP A 164 -23.37 -9.53 -0.24
N ILE A 165 -24.17 -8.47 -0.31
CA ILE A 165 -25.61 -8.55 -0.59
C ILE A 165 -25.88 -8.92 -2.07
N SER A 166 -24.92 -8.69 -2.96
CA SER A 166 -25.08 -8.96 -4.39
C SER A 166 -25.01 -10.45 -4.74
N GLY A 167 -24.49 -11.28 -3.81
CA GLY A 167 -24.29 -12.71 -4.03
C GLY A 167 -23.18 -13.05 -5.01
N LYS A 168 -22.28 -12.11 -5.30
CA LYS A 168 -21.12 -12.31 -6.18
C LYS A 168 -20.11 -13.25 -5.53
N TYR A 169 -19.92 -13.14 -4.22
CA TYR A 169 -19.01 -14.00 -3.47
C TYR A 169 -19.78 -15.07 -2.68
N PRO A 170 -19.26 -16.32 -2.63
CA PRO A 170 -19.88 -17.34 -1.81
C PRO A 170 -19.73 -16.98 -0.33
N ARG A 171 -20.68 -17.42 0.52
CA ARG A 171 -20.73 -17.04 1.95
C ARG A 171 -19.48 -17.39 2.76
N ASN A 172 -18.69 -18.34 2.31
CA ASN A 172 -17.44 -18.77 2.93
C ASN A 172 -16.19 -18.09 2.34
N TYR A 173 -16.38 -17.02 1.55
CA TYR A 173 -15.30 -16.18 1.07
C TYR A 173 -14.94 -15.11 2.11
N VAL A 174 -13.65 -15.02 2.44
CA VAL A 174 -13.09 -14.02 3.36
C VAL A 174 -11.86 -13.37 2.73
N SER A 175 -11.54 -12.15 3.16
CA SER A 175 -10.29 -11.48 2.79
C SER A 175 -9.45 -11.23 4.02
N PHE A 176 -8.14 -11.46 3.89
CA PHE A 176 -7.15 -11.08 4.89
C PHE A 176 -6.44 -9.80 4.46
N GLY A 177 -6.62 -8.75 5.26
CA GLY A 177 -6.11 -7.41 4.99
C GLY A 177 -4.76 -7.14 5.63
N TYR A 178 -3.83 -6.57 4.86
CA TYR A 178 -2.50 -6.19 5.29
C TYR A 178 -2.13 -4.80 4.78
N ARG A 179 -1.16 -4.16 5.45
CA ARG A 179 -0.41 -3.01 4.95
C ARG A 179 1.06 -3.39 4.79
N LEU A 180 1.72 -2.81 3.80
CA LEU A 180 3.17 -2.82 3.72
C LEU A 180 3.68 -1.56 4.42
N PRO A 181 4.48 -1.65 5.50
CA PRO A 181 5.11 -0.48 6.11
C PRO A 181 5.95 0.27 5.07
N THR A 182 5.55 1.49 4.76
CA THR A 182 6.27 2.40 3.87
C THR A 182 7.13 3.38 4.68
N PRO A 183 8.18 3.96 4.07
CA PRO A 183 8.90 5.08 4.66
C PRO A 183 7.96 6.23 5.06
N THR A 184 8.32 6.98 6.10
CA THR A 184 7.48 8.05 6.66
C THR A 184 7.25 9.20 5.67
N ASP A 185 8.17 9.38 4.73
CA ASP A 185 8.16 10.37 3.65
C ASP A 185 7.41 9.89 2.40
N SER A 186 6.89 8.67 2.38
CA SER A 186 6.21 8.12 1.22
C SER A 186 4.93 8.92 0.87
N PRO A 187 4.74 9.38 -0.38
CA PRO A 187 3.54 10.10 -0.78
C PRO A 187 2.31 9.20 -0.94
N PHE A 188 2.45 7.91 -0.61
CA PHE A 188 1.40 6.91 -0.69
C PHE A 188 1.56 5.86 0.41
N ASP A 189 0.46 5.17 0.70
CA ASP A 189 0.46 3.94 1.48
C ASP A 189 0.27 2.73 0.55
N VAL A 190 0.72 1.56 0.98
CA VAL A 190 0.58 0.31 0.23
C VAL A 190 -0.22 -0.69 1.06
N GLY A 191 -1.32 -1.18 0.47
CA GLY A 191 -2.20 -2.18 1.05
C GLY A 191 -2.17 -3.47 0.26
N ALA A 192 -2.47 -4.59 0.92
CA ALA A 192 -2.67 -5.89 0.29
C ALA A 192 -3.90 -6.58 0.88
N GLY A 193 -4.64 -7.27 0.02
CA GLY A 193 -5.77 -8.12 0.41
C GLY A 193 -5.60 -9.50 -0.21
N PHE A 194 -5.87 -10.56 0.57
CA PHE A 194 -5.78 -11.94 0.12
C PHE A 194 -7.12 -12.64 0.35
N GLY A 195 -7.80 -12.97 -0.74
CA GLY A 195 -9.12 -13.61 -0.78
C GLY A 195 -9.04 -15.13 -0.69
N TYR A 196 -9.85 -15.72 0.19
CA TYR A 196 -9.83 -17.14 0.52
C TYR A 196 -11.21 -17.74 0.56
N LEU A 197 -11.32 -18.99 0.09
CA LEU A 197 -12.38 -19.89 0.52
C LEU A 197 -11.91 -20.70 1.73
N GLY A 198 -12.83 -20.97 2.64
CA GLY A 198 -12.62 -21.84 3.78
C GLY A 198 -13.94 -22.39 4.30
N GLU A 199 -13.97 -22.75 5.58
CA GLU A 199 -15.13 -23.40 6.21
C GLU A 199 -15.51 -22.70 7.51
N TRP A 200 -16.81 -22.46 7.70
CA TRP A 200 -17.34 -21.98 8.97
C TRP A 200 -17.47 -23.15 9.95
N VAL A 201 -16.91 -23.01 11.16
CA VAL A 201 -17.00 -24.05 12.20
C VAL A 201 -18.44 -24.23 12.68
N SER A 202 -19.17 -23.13 12.80
CA SER A 202 -20.60 -23.13 13.10
C SER A 202 -21.29 -21.97 12.39
N GLU A 203 -22.41 -22.24 11.73
CA GLU A 203 -23.26 -21.19 11.15
C GLU A 203 -23.79 -20.21 12.21
N LYS A 204 -23.87 -20.63 13.48
CA LYS A 204 -24.30 -19.80 14.61
C LYS A 204 -23.16 -19.03 15.27
N GLY A 205 -21.90 -19.37 14.97
CA GLY A 205 -20.70 -18.81 15.63
C GLY A 205 -20.31 -17.39 15.16
N GLY A 206 -21.10 -16.79 14.27
CA GLY A 206 -20.83 -15.48 13.68
C GLY A 206 -19.65 -15.49 12.70
N ALA A 207 -19.55 -14.43 11.90
CA ALA A 207 -18.50 -14.29 10.89
C ALA A 207 -17.19 -13.77 11.51
N THR A 208 -16.53 -14.60 12.31
CA THR A 208 -15.31 -14.26 13.06
C THR A 208 -14.15 -15.16 12.65
N LEU A 209 -12.91 -14.67 12.80
CA LEU A 209 -11.71 -15.44 12.48
C LEU A 209 -11.62 -16.76 13.26
N SER A 210 -11.98 -16.76 14.56
CA SER A 210 -11.99 -17.97 15.39
C SER A 210 -12.99 -19.03 14.91
N ASN A 211 -14.03 -18.61 14.17
CA ASN A 211 -15.05 -19.47 13.62
C ASN A 211 -14.77 -19.86 12.14
N PHE A 212 -13.64 -19.45 11.58
CA PHE A 212 -13.25 -19.74 10.19
C PHE A 212 -12.02 -20.66 10.17
N ARG A 213 -12.15 -21.85 9.56
CA ARG A 213 -11.08 -22.84 9.41
C ARG A 213 -10.74 -23.07 7.95
N ASN A 214 -9.63 -23.76 7.73
CA ASN A 214 -9.20 -24.23 6.40
C ASN A 214 -9.04 -23.07 5.39
N ALA A 215 -8.56 -21.92 5.87
CA ALA A 215 -8.18 -20.74 5.08
C ALA A 215 -6.88 -20.98 4.30
N VAL A 216 -6.89 -22.03 3.48
CA VAL A 216 -5.76 -22.46 2.65
C VAL A 216 -6.11 -22.40 1.16
N ASN A 217 -7.35 -22.12 0.79
CA ASN A 217 -7.78 -22.04 -0.59
C ASN A 217 -7.81 -20.59 -1.12
N LEU A 218 -6.63 -20.01 -1.35
CA LEU A 218 -6.46 -18.69 -1.96
C LEU A 218 -7.19 -18.63 -3.31
N ARG A 219 -8.03 -17.62 -3.54
CA ARG A 219 -8.78 -17.39 -4.80
C ARG A 219 -8.29 -16.19 -5.58
N ASP A 220 -7.91 -15.14 -4.87
CA ASP A 220 -7.40 -13.93 -5.46
C ASP A 220 -6.61 -13.16 -4.42
N LEU A 221 -5.79 -12.24 -4.90
CA LEU A 221 -5.15 -11.25 -4.07
C LEU A 221 -4.95 -10.00 -4.89
N GLY A 222 -4.74 -8.89 -4.20
CA GLY A 222 -4.12 -7.77 -4.85
C GLY A 222 -3.38 -6.87 -3.89
N ILE A 223 -2.59 -6.00 -4.50
CA ILE A 223 -1.65 -5.11 -3.84
C ILE A 223 -1.88 -3.75 -4.48
N GLY A 224 -2.31 -2.78 -3.68
CA GLY A 224 -2.74 -1.47 -4.17
C GLY A 224 -1.92 -0.35 -3.57
N ARG A 225 -1.79 0.74 -4.33
CA ARG A 225 -1.20 2.00 -3.87
C ARG A 225 -2.30 3.02 -3.62
N HIS A 226 -2.30 3.62 -2.43
CA HIS A 226 -3.17 4.72 -2.06
C HIS A 226 -2.34 6.00 -1.94
N TYR A 227 -2.44 6.88 -2.95
CA TYR A 227 -1.75 8.17 -2.92
C TYR A 227 -2.48 9.11 -1.97
N LEU A 228 -1.69 9.74 -1.10
CA LEU A 228 -2.20 10.66 -0.10
C LEU A 228 -2.66 11.96 -0.75
N THR A 229 -3.76 12.52 -0.27
CA THR A 229 -4.19 13.86 -0.67
C THR A 229 -3.24 14.92 -0.10
N PRO A 230 -3.22 16.14 -0.66
CA PRO A 230 -2.46 17.25 -0.08
C PRO A 230 -2.76 17.49 1.40
N GLU A 231 -4.02 17.33 1.83
CA GLU A 231 -4.44 17.48 3.21
C GLU A 231 -3.88 16.35 4.09
N GLU A 232 -3.91 15.11 3.62
CA GLU A 232 -3.32 13.97 4.34
C GLU A 232 -1.79 14.11 4.47
N LEU A 233 -1.13 14.60 3.42
CA LEU A 233 0.29 14.95 3.46
C LEU A 233 0.55 16.06 4.48
N GLN A 234 -0.25 17.12 4.47
CA GLN A 234 -0.11 18.23 5.42
C GLN A 234 -0.31 17.76 6.87
N GLN A 235 -1.31 16.91 7.13
CA GLN A 235 -1.51 16.30 8.45
C GLN A 235 -0.30 15.47 8.86
N ARG A 236 0.29 14.72 7.92
CA ARG A 236 1.53 13.97 8.14
C ARG A 236 2.69 14.86 8.57
N GLN A 237 2.92 15.94 7.83
CA GLN A 237 3.96 16.92 8.12
C GLN A 237 3.75 17.59 9.49
N LEU A 238 2.51 17.98 9.81
CA LEU A 238 2.19 18.64 11.09
C LEU A 238 2.46 17.72 12.29
N ALA A 239 2.02 16.47 12.21
CA ALA A 239 2.23 15.53 13.31
C ALA A 239 3.71 15.15 13.46
N LYS A 240 4.46 15.06 12.36
CA LYS A 240 5.91 14.85 12.39
C LYS A 240 6.61 16.02 13.08
N ARG A 241 6.23 17.25 12.74
CA ARG A 241 6.68 18.47 13.44
C ARG A 241 6.36 18.43 14.93
N GLN A 242 5.15 18.02 15.32
CA GLN A 242 4.76 17.90 16.72
C GLN A 242 5.62 16.88 17.47
N LYS A 243 5.75 15.65 16.93
CA LYS A 243 6.56 14.57 17.50
C LYS A 243 8.00 15.04 17.80
N TYR A 244 8.65 15.69 16.83
CA TYR A 244 10.01 16.18 17.03
C TYR A 244 10.10 17.44 17.88
N GLY A 245 9.05 18.27 17.89
CA GLY A 245 8.93 19.39 18.81
C GLY A 245 8.96 18.93 20.27
N GLU A 246 8.29 17.82 20.59
CA GLU A 246 8.28 17.22 21.93
C GLU A 246 9.66 16.65 22.34
N MET A 247 10.50 16.28 21.38
CA MET A 247 11.86 15.78 21.64
C MET A 247 12.86 16.86 22.05
N ASN A 248 12.53 18.16 21.92
CA ASN A 248 13.40 19.29 22.27
C ASN A 248 14.82 19.18 21.68
N LEU A 249 14.93 18.80 20.41
CA LEU A 249 16.21 18.64 19.72
C LEU A 249 16.98 19.96 19.69
N CYS A 250 18.25 19.93 20.07
CA CYS A 250 19.11 21.10 20.18
C CYS A 250 20.40 20.92 19.38
N THR A 251 21.06 22.05 19.09
CA THR A 251 22.41 22.09 18.50
C THR A 251 23.35 21.13 19.23
N GLY A 252 24.09 20.32 18.48
CA GLY A 252 25.00 19.28 18.98
C GLY A 252 24.37 17.91 19.18
N MET A 253 23.04 17.81 19.37
CA MET A 253 22.35 16.52 19.46
C MET A 253 22.34 15.79 18.12
N VAL A 254 22.26 14.46 18.18
CA VAL A 254 22.23 13.60 16.99
C VAL A 254 20.85 13.68 16.32
N CYS A 255 20.86 13.89 15.01
CA CYS A 255 19.66 13.97 14.20
C CYS A 255 19.00 12.60 14.04
N PRO A 256 17.70 12.44 14.40
CA PRO A 256 17.04 11.14 14.38
C PRO A 256 16.73 10.62 12.97
N GLU A 257 16.62 11.51 11.98
CA GLU A 257 16.38 11.16 10.58
C GLU A 257 16.89 12.24 9.61
N THR A 258 17.11 11.86 8.35
CA THR A 258 17.47 12.80 7.30
C THR A 258 16.24 13.60 6.89
N ALA A 259 16.25 14.92 7.11
CA ALA A 259 15.15 15.81 6.71
C ALA A 259 15.63 17.27 6.60
N ILE A 260 14.73 18.17 6.18
CA ILE A 260 14.90 19.61 6.33
C ILE A 260 14.41 20.00 7.73
N TRP A 261 15.30 20.61 8.50
CA TRP A 261 15.05 21.06 9.86
C TRP A 261 15.15 22.58 9.95
N GLN A 262 14.22 23.20 10.67
CA GLN A 262 14.20 24.63 10.94
C GLN A 262 14.80 24.91 12.32
N ALA A 263 15.77 25.80 12.36
CA ALA A 263 16.34 26.34 13.58
C ALA A 263 15.40 27.37 14.20
N TRP A 264 15.24 27.28 15.52
CA TRP A 264 14.49 28.19 16.37
C TRP A 264 15.43 28.78 17.42
N THR A 265 15.62 30.08 17.32
CA THR A 265 16.53 30.90 18.13
C THR A 265 15.72 31.78 19.07
N SER A 266 16.39 32.65 19.86
CA SER A 266 15.67 33.62 20.69
C SER A 266 14.79 34.57 19.88
N ASN A 267 15.10 34.78 18.60
CA ASN A 267 14.37 35.65 17.69
C ASN A 267 13.31 34.90 16.87
N GLY A 268 13.11 33.61 17.13
CA GLY A 268 12.15 32.77 16.41
C GLY A 268 12.80 31.91 15.32
N PRO A 269 12.04 31.49 14.29
CA PRO A 269 12.54 30.64 13.23
C PRO A 269 13.51 31.40 12.32
N THR A 270 14.70 30.83 12.08
CA THR A 270 15.73 31.50 11.27
C THR A 270 16.16 30.66 10.08
N ASP A 271 17.07 29.70 10.31
CA ASP A 271 17.66 28.90 9.26
C ASP A 271 16.90 27.60 9.01
N ALA A 272 16.92 27.12 7.76
CA ALA A 272 16.45 25.79 7.40
C ALA A 272 17.58 25.01 6.73
N HIS A 273 17.90 23.82 7.24
CA HIS A 273 19.01 23.00 6.76
C HIS A 273 18.60 21.55 6.58
N VAL A 274 19.14 20.92 5.53
CA VAL A 274 19.15 19.47 5.46
C VAL A 274 20.13 18.97 6.51
N VAL A 275 19.65 18.16 7.45
CA VAL A 275 20.48 17.47 8.44
C VAL A 275 20.29 15.99 8.22
N PHE A 276 21.39 15.29 7.98
CA PHE A 276 21.37 13.85 7.73
C PHE A 276 21.25 13.10 9.05
N LYS A 277 20.55 11.96 9.00
CA LYS A 277 20.47 11.01 10.12
C LYS A 277 21.86 10.73 10.69
N ASP A 278 21.93 10.61 12.02
CA ASP A 278 23.15 10.32 12.78
C ASP A 278 24.21 11.45 12.75
N ARG A 279 23.94 12.60 12.10
CA ARG A 279 24.76 13.81 12.20
C ARG A 279 24.27 14.72 13.31
N SER A 280 25.18 15.46 13.92
CA SER A 280 24.80 16.47 14.92
C SER A 280 24.13 17.67 14.27
N PHE A 281 23.10 18.21 14.94
CA PHE A 281 22.50 19.47 14.56
C PHE A 281 23.52 20.62 14.63
N PRO A 282 23.65 21.46 13.58
CA PRO A 282 24.61 22.55 13.56
C PRO A 282 24.17 23.72 14.46
N THR A 283 25.05 24.71 14.64
CA THR A 283 24.65 26.05 15.10
C THR A 283 23.86 26.75 14.00
N ALA A 284 23.01 27.72 14.38
CA ALA A 284 22.23 28.51 13.42
C ALA A 284 22.44 30.01 13.63
N ARG A 285 22.11 30.81 12.61
CA ARG A 285 22.09 32.26 12.73
C ARG A 285 20.90 32.68 13.59
N ASN A 286 21.12 33.66 14.45
CA ASN A 286 20.08 34.27 15.28
C ASN A 286 19.12 35.19 14.49
N LEU A 287 19.44 35.52 13.24
CA LEU A 287 18.63 36.34 12.35
C LEU A 287 18.68 35.74 10.94
N THR A 288 17.56 35.81 10.23
CA THR A 288 17.54 35.59 8.78
C THR A 288 18.37 36.66 8.07
N GLN A 289 18.75 36.41 6.81
CA GLN A 289 19.47 37.41 6.02
C GLN A 289 18.65 38.68 5.77
N GLU A 290 17.32 38.56 5.75
CA GLU A 290 16.40 39.68 5.55
C GLU A 290 16.32 40.53 6.82
N GLU A 291 16.09 39.92 7.98
CA GLU A 291 16.07 40.62 9.27
C GLU A 291 17.41 41.29 9.59
N ALA A 292 18.52 40.64 9.25
CA ALA A 292 19.86 41.21 9.43
C ALA A 292 20.07 42.49 8.59
N LYS A 293 19.52 42.53 7.38
CA LYS A 293 19.56 43.73 6.52
C LYS A 293 18.67 44.83 7.09
N GLU A 294 17.45 44.50 7.52
CA GLU A 294 16.50 45.45 8.10
C GLU A 294 17.04 46.08 9.39
N GLN A 295 17.64 45.27 10.26
CA GLN A 295 18.23 45.70 11.52
C GLN A 295 19.65 46.27 11.37
N GLN A 296 20.20 46.30 10.14
CA GLN A 296 21.56 46.76 9.82
C GLN A 296 22.64 46.13 10.72
N ARG A 297 22.51 44.84 11.01
CA ARG A 297 23.43 44.11 11.90
C ARG A 297 23.77 42.75 11.33
N TYR A 298 25.01 42.31 11.54
CA TYR A 298 25.44 40.96 11.14
C TYR A 298 24.79 39.87 12.02
N PRO A 299 24.31 38.76 11.43
CA PRO A 299 23.83 37.61 12.20
C PRO A 299 24.96 37.01 13.03
N THR A 300 24.65 36.60 14.25
CA THR A 300 25.53 35.81 15.10
C THR A 300 25.11 34.34 15.09
N TRP A 301 26.08 33.44 15.24
CA TRP A 301 25.81 32.01 15.36
C TRP A 301 25.51 31.65 16.81
N GLU A 302 24.42 30.94 17.05
CA GLU A 302 23.99 30.51 18.38
C GLU A 302 23.47 29.08 18.41
N HIS A 303 23.28 28.58 19.64
CA HIS A 303 22.60 27.32 19.89
C HIS A 303 21.11 27.48 19.62
N ALA A 304 20.61 26.75 18.63
CA ALA A 304 19.20 26.68 18.29
C ALA A 304 18.54 25.40 18.78
N ARG A 305 17.23 25.49 18.96
CA ARG A 305 16.32 24.33 18.94
C ARG A 305 16.01 23.99 17.49
N TRP A 306 15.86 22.71 17.19
CA TRP A 306 15.63 22.22 15.84
C TRP A 306 14.27 21.56 15.76
N MET A 307 13.42 22.08 14.87
CA MET A 307 12.10 21.53 14.58
C MET A 307 12.08 20.95 13.18
N TRP A 308 11.39 19.83 13.03
CA TRP A 308 11.18 19.25 11.70
C TRP A 308 10.37 20.22 10.84
N LEU A 309 10.81 20.45 9.59
CA LEU A 309 10.18 21.39 8.67
C LEU A 309 9.56 20.67 7.46
N ASN A 310 10.37 19.89 6.74
CA ASN A 310 9.93 19.18 5.55
C ASN A 310 10.83 17.98 5.27
N GLU A 311 10.38 17.06 4.43
CA GLU A 311 11.20 15.96 3.95
C GLU A 311 12.32 16.46 3.03
N TYR A 312 13.44 15.75 3.05
CA TYR A 312 14.51 15.97 2.08
C TYR A 312 14.31 15.06 0.88
N ASN A 313 13.80 15.61 -0.22
CA ASN A 313 13.80 14.93 -1.51
C ASN A 313 15.17 15.16 -2.15
N ALA A 314 16.02 14.13 -2.15
CA ALA A 314 17.25 14.19 -2.94
C ALA A 314 16.85 14.44 -4.41
N PRO A 315 17.49 15.39 -5.11
CA PRO A 315 17.28 15.51 -6.54
C PRO A 315 17.60 14.16 -7.19
N GLU A 316 16.69 13.64 -8.01
CA GLU A 316 16.96 12.47 -8.85
C GLU A 316 18.22 12.78 -9.66
N ILE A 317 19.30 12.05 -9.38
CA ILE A 317 20.47 12.09 -10.25
C ILE A 317 20.07 11.28 -11.47
N ASP A 318 19.65 11.97 -12.53
CA ASP A 318 19.61 11.40 -13.88
C ASP A 318 21.04 10.91 -14.19
N LEU A 319 21.26 9.59 -14.09
CA LEU A 319 22.48 8.91 -14.53
C LEU A 319 22.25 8.24 -15.88
#